data_AF-A0A1C5GUT4-F1
#
_entry.id   AF-A0A1C5GUT4-F1
#
_cell.length_a   1.000
_cell.length_b   1.000
_cell.length_c   1.000
_cell.angle_alpha   90.00
_cell.angle_beta   90.00
_cell.angle_gamma   90.00
#
_symmetry.space_group_name_H-M   'P 1'
#
loop_
_entity.id
_entity.type
_entity.pdbx_description
1 polymer ?
#
loop_
_entity_poly.entity_id
_entity_poly.type
_entity_poly.pdbx_seq_one_letter_code
_entity_poly.pdbx_strand_id
1 'polypeptide(L)'
;MRRTLRALFTTFALLAAALAAPAAAHASPPPPQELGGLDLGAYCRSLGAADAALTGGTAYDWHCRAGDGRLADLAFDAACRWTYRTDAAVDRIGDFYDPTSVRCWRVRPEVVTPDFTLWCQITGNSTAELRGDTVYGWRCVRYSRAGVTYSDIDVLAACRETTFGYATVERFVRFGDPYSWQCRV
;
A
#
# COMPACT_ATOMS: atom_id res chain seq x y z
N MET A 1 -43.38 -74.43 -1.20
CA MET A 1 -43.61 -73.10 -1.81
C MET A 1 -43.77 -72.08 -0.70
N ARG A 2 -43.23 -70.85 -0.88
CA ARG A 2 -43.17 -69.71 0.07
C ARG A 2 -41.99 -69.82 1.06
N ARG A 3 -40.80 -69.26 0.79
CA ARG A 3 -40.38 -67.84 0.64
C ARG A 3 -40.71 -67.00 1.88
N THR A 4 -39.71 -66.21 2.29
CA THR A 4 -39.73 -65.01 3.17
C THR A 4 -40.11 -65.28 4.63
N LEU A 5 -39.35 -64.95 5.68
CA LEU A 5 -38.55 -63.76 5.97
C LEU A 5 -37.33 -64.15 6.84
N ARG A 6 -36.11 -64.09 6.30
CA ARG A 6 -34.86 -64.11 7.07
C ARG A 6 -33.81 -63.29 6.30
N ALA A 7 -34.06 -62.00 6.16
CA ALA A 7 -33.09 -61.09 5.57
C ALA A 7 -33.54 -59.67 5.89
N LEU A 8 -33.15 -59.12 7.03
CA LEU A 8 -33.22 -57.67 7.32
C LEU A 8 -32.54 -57.37 8.66
N PHE A 9 -31.29 -57.81 8.84
CA PHE A 9 -30.43 -57.35 9.93
C PHE A 9 -28.98 -57.43 9.51
N THR A 10 -28.59 -56.64 8.51
CA THR A 10 -27.19 -56.31 8.22
C THR A 10 -27.16 -55.39 7.03
N THR A 11 -26.90 -54.10 7.25
CA THR A 11 -26.20 -53.14 6.39
C THR A 11 -26.82 -51.75 6.56
N PHE A 12 -26.28 -50.93 7.46
CA PHE A 12 -26.17 -49.47 7.30
C PHE A 12 -25.34 -48.93 8.47
N ALA A 13 -24.05 -49.24 8.47
CA ALA A 13 -23.09 -48.65 9.40
C ALA A 13 -21.74 -48.51 8.72
N LEU A 14 -21.71 -47.87 7.55
CA LEU A 14 -20.45 -47.54 6.88
C LEU A 14 -20.62 -46.19 6.17
N LEU A 15 -19.69 -45.29 6.52
CA LEU A 15 -19.37 -44.00 5.89
C LEU A 15 -20.26 -42.79 6.23
N ALA A 16 -19.97 -42.18 7.38
CA ALA A 16 -20.04 -40.73 7.54
C ALA A 16 -18.82 -40.22 8.32
N ALA A 17 -17.62 -40.51 7.80
CA ALA A 17 -16.38 -39.84 8.22
C ALA A 17 -15.77 -39.16 6.99
N ALA A 18 -16.58 -38.34 6.31
CA ALA A 18 -16.09 -37.46 5.27
C ALA A 18 -15.41 -36.25 5.94
N LEU A 19 -14.09 -36.38 6.15
CA LEU A 19 -13.10 -35.33 5.94
C LEU A 19 -13.52 -33.91 6.39
N ALA A 20 -13.62 -33.69 7.70
CA ALA A 20 -13.32 -32.36 8.23
C ALA A 20 -11.79 -32.20 8.19
N ALA A 21 -11.23 -31.97 6.99
CA ALA A 21 -9.86 -31.47 6.92
C ALA A 21 -9.84 -30.16 7.72
N PRO A 22 -8.92 -29.98 8.68
CA PRO A 22 -8.78 -28.69 9.32
C PRO A 22 -8.54 -27.68 8.21
N ALA A 23 -9.44 -26.71 8.06
CA ALA A 23 -9.22 -25.58 7.17
C ALA A 23 -7.83 -25.05 7.52
N ALA A 24 -6.91 -25.06 6.54
CA ALA A 24 -5.60 -24.47 6.73
C ALA A 24 -5.86 -23.06 7.27
N ALA A 25 -5.45 -22.80 8.51
CA ALA A 25 -5.44 -21.44 9.03
C ALA A 25 -4.57 -20.66 8.05
N HIS A 26 -5.19 -19.80 7.24
CA HIS A 26 -4.47 -18.90 6.37
C HIS A 26 -3.65 -18.02 7.31
N ALA A 27 -2.36 -18.34 7.44
CA ALA A 27 -1.44 -17.50 8.17
C ALA A 27 -1.54 -16.11 7.55
N SER A 28 -1.76 -15.09 8.38
CA SER A 28 -1.79 -13.71 7.92
C SER A 28 -0.50 -13.44 7.13
N PRO A 29 -0.61 -12.73 6.00
CA PRO A 29 0.53 -12.20 5.29
C PRO A 29 1.62 -11.66 6.22
N PRO A 30 2.92 -11.93 5.98
CA PRO A 30 3.94 -11.12 6.61
C PRO A 30 3.72 -9.66 6.19
N PRO A 31 3.77 -8.70 7.13
CA PRO A 31 3.58 -7.30 6.82
C PRO A 31 4.72 -6.78 5.92
N PRO A 32 4.50 -5.65 5.23
CA PRO A 32 5.56 -4.94 4.56
C PRO A 32 6.82 -4.77 5.42
N GLN A 33 7.98 -4.98 4.81
CA GLN A 33 9.28 -4.93 5.47
C GLN A 33 10.09 -3.74 4.94
N GLU A 34 10.58 -2.87 5.81
CA GLU A 34 11.54 -1.84 5.43
C GLU A 34 12.85 -2.51 4.97
N LEU A 35 13.27 -2.20 3.75
CA LEU A 35 14.50 -2.71 3.15
C LEU A 35 15.69 -1.78 3.41
N GLY A 36 15.43 -0.49 3.61
CA GLY A 36 16.43 0.56 3.87
C GLY A 36 16.43 1.67 2.82
N GLY A 37 17.53 2.41 2.75
CA GLY A 37 17.74 3.49 1.78
C GLY A 37 18.17 2.99 0.40
N LEU A 38 18.45 3.93 -0.51
CA LEU A 38 18.86 3.64 -1.87
C LEU A 38 19.98 4.58 -2.34
N ASP A 39 20.87 4.05 -3.18
CA ASP A 39 21.92 4.84 -3.82
C ASP A 39 21.42 5.35 -5.18
N LEU A 40 20.86 6.57 -5.17
CA LEU A 40 20.34 7.22 -6.37
C LEU A 40 21.42 7.45 -7.42
N GLY A 41 22.65 7.73 -6.99
CA GLY A 41 23.77 7.93 -7.91
C GLY A 41 24.11 6.66 -8.66
N ALA A 42 24.21 5.53 -7.96
CA ALA A 42 24.45 4.23 -8.57
C ALA A 42 23.28 3.80 -9.48
N TYR A 43 22.04 4.05 -9.06
CA TYR A 43 20.87 3.81 -9.91
C TYR A 43 20.93 4.65 -11.20
N CYS A 44 21.13 5.96 -11.10
CA CYS A 44 21.22 6.83 -12.28
C CYS A 44 22.37 6.45 -13.21
N ARG A 45 23.54 6.08 -12.68
CA ARG A 45 24.66 5.57 -13.49
C ARG A 45 24.31 4.26 -14.21
N SER A 46 23.51 3.39 -13.59
CA SER A 46 23.03 2.17 -14.25
C SER A 46 22.12 2.45 -15.46
N LEU A 47 21.48 3.63 -15.50
CA LEU A 47 20.69 4.12 -16.62
C LEU A 47 21.52 4.88 -17.67
N GLY A 48 22.84 4.98 -17.50
CA GLY A 48 23.73 5.73 -18.38
C GLY A 48 23.82 7.23 -18.09
N ALA A 49 23.27 7.70 -16.97
CA ALA A 49 23.47 9.07 -16.50
C ALA A 49 24.85 9.24 -15.85
N ALA A 50 25.29 10.48 -15.65
CA ALA A 50 26.53 10.77 -14.95
C ALA A 50 26.38 10.56 -13.43
N ASP A 51 25.31 11.10 -12.84
CA ASP A 51 24.99 10.92 -11.42
C ASP A 51 23.53 11.31 -11.12
N ALA A 52 23.10 11.11 -9.87
CA ALA A 52 21.91 11.77 -9.34
C ALA A 52 22.20 13.23 -8.96
N ALA A 53 21.22 14.10 -9.12
CA ALA A 53 21.29 15.50 -8.72
C ALA A 53 19.99 15.92 -8.03
N LEU A 54 20.13 16.58 -6.89
CA LEU A 54 19.03 17.26 -6.21
C LEU A 54 19.03 18.73 -6.65
N THR A 55 17.92 19.19 -7.25
CA THR A 55 17.82 20.55 -7.81
C THR A 55 16.91 21.49 -7.01
N GLY A 56 16.38 20.99 -5.89
CA GLY A 56 15.46 21.69 -5.01
C GLY A 56 15.47 21.13 -3.60
N GLY A 57 14.35 21.25 -2.89
CA GLY A 57 14.23 20.94 -1.47
C GLY A 57 13.26 19.82 -1.14
N THR A 58 12.68 19.14 -2.14
CA THR A 58 11.65 18.13 -1.95
C THR A 58 12.08 16.78 -2.50
N ALA A 59 11.39 15.71 -2.09
CA ALA A 59 11.63 14.37 -2.62
C ALA A 59 11.52 14.31 -4.16
N TYR A 60 10.71 15.16 -4.81
CA TYR A 60 10.56 15.18 -6.28
C TYR A 60 11.65 15.95 -7.02
N ASP A 61 12.51 16.68 -6.33
CA ASP A 61 13.56 17.47 -6.97
C ASP A 61 14.82 16.64 -7.29
N TRP A 62 14.76 15.33 -7.07
CA TRP A 62 15.78 14.37 -7.50
C TRP A 62 15.65 14.04 -8.98
N HIS A 63 16.78 14.13 -9.68
CA HIS A 63 16.87 13.82 -11.10
C HIS A 63 18.10 12.98 -11.38
N CYS A 64 18.04 12.18 -12.44
CA CYS A 64 19.25 11.66 -13.07
C CYS A 64 19.82 12.73 -14.01
N ARG A 65 21.08 13.11 -13.80
CA ARG A 65 21.79 14.12 -14.59
C ARG A 65 22.71 13.44 -15.60
N ALA A 66 22.50 13.72 -16.89
CA ALA A 66 23.38 13.27 -17.96
C ALA A 66 24.73 14.03 -17.97
N GLY A 67 25.72 13.52 -18.70
CA GLY A 67 27.05 14.14 -18.77
C GLY A 67 27.07 15.55 -19.38
N ASP A 68 26.06 15.88 -20.19
CA ASP A 68 25.82 17.21 -20.76
C ASP A 68 25.04 18.15 -19.83
N GLY A 69 24.70 17.70 -18.61
CA GLY A 69 23.94 18.44 -17.62
C GLY A 69 22.42 18.33 -17.75
N ARG A 70 21.89 17.67 -18.79
CA ARG A 70 20.43 17.48 -18.95
C ARG A 70 19.86 16.62 -17.81
N LEU A 71 18.71 17.01 -17.29
CA LEU A 71 18.00 16.30 -16.22
C LEU A 71 16.94 15.36 -16.81
N ALA A 72 16.79 14.20 -16.19
CA ALA A 72 15.72 13.25 -16.45
C ALA A 72 15.05 12.88 -15.13
N ASP A 73 13.75 12.58 -15.19
CA ASP A 73 12.96 12.20 -14.02
C ASP A 73 13.51 10.94 -13.35
N LEU A 74 13.50 10.96 -12.02
CA LEU A 74 13.86 9.81 -11.19
C LEU A 74 12.60 9.20 -10.61
N ALA A 75 12.37 7.91 -10.88
CA ALA A 75 11.30 7.15 -10.26
C ALA A 75 11.84 6.34 -9.08
N PHE A 76 11.43 6.69 -7.86
CA PHE A 76 11.93 6.01 -6.65
C PHE A 76 11.54 4.54 -6.56
N ASP A 77 10.36 4.14 -7.03
CA ASP A 77 9.94 2.73 -7.04
C ASP A 77 10.86 1.90 -7.96
N ALA A 78 11.19 2.43 -9.14
CA ALA A 78 12.14 1.78 -10.05
C ALA A 78 13.55 1.71 -9.43
N ALA A 79 13.99 2.76 -8.74
CA ALA A 79 15.26 2.77 -8.03
C ALA A 79 15.28 1.72 -6.88
N CYS A 80 14.19 1.60 -6.12
CA CYS A 80 14.05 0.57 -5.09
C CYS A 80 14.10 -0.86 -5.68
N ARG A 81 13.38 -1.12 -6.79
CA ARG A 81 13.44 -2.42 -7.48
C ARG A 81 14.84 -2.75 -7.96
N TRP A 82 15.56 -1.76 -8.49
CA TRP A 82 16.95 -1.90 -8.92
C TRP A 82 17.89 -2.19 -7.74
N THR A 83 17.84 -1.39 -6.67
CA THR A 83 18.72 -1.53 -5.50
C THR A 83 18.58 -2.90 -4.83
N TYR A 84 17.34 -3.38 -4.67
CA TYR A 84 17.04 -4.62 -3.96
C TYR A 84 16.80 -5.83 -4.86
N ARG A 85 16.90 -5.65 -6.18
CA ARG A 85 16.74 -6.69 -7.21
C ARG A 85 15.45 -7.49 -7.05
N THR A 86 14.34 -6.79 -6.80
CA THR A 86 13.03 -7.41 -6.59
C THR A 86 11.90 -6.47 -7.00
N ASP A 87 10.93 -6.99 -7.77
CA ASP A 87 9.75 -6.23 -8.18
C ASP A 87 8.80 -5.91 -7.01
N ALA A 88 8.98 -6.62 -5.90
CA ALA A 88 8.27 -6.41 -4.64
C ALA A 88 8.77 -5.17 -3.88
N ALA A 89 9.82 -4.48 -4.33
CA ALA A 89 10.28 -3.25 -3.70
C ALA A 89 9.50 -2.03 -4.23
N VAL A 90 9.03 -1.18 -3.32
CA VAL A 90 8.43 0.12 -3.61
C VAL A 90 9.05 1.18 -2.71
N ASP A 91 8.93 2.45 -3.11
CA ASP A 91 9.32 3.58 -2.28
C ASP A 91 8.20 4.02 -1.34
N ARG A 92 8.59 4.58 -0.20
CA ARG A 92 7.76 5.40 0.68
C ARG A 92 8.52 6.68 0.99
N ILE A 93 7.92 7.81 0.67
CA ILE A 93 8.39 9.15 1.06
C ILE A 93 7.88 9.41 2.48
N GLY A 94 8.78 9.53 3.45
CA GLY A 94 8.41 9.79 4.85
C GLY A 94 7.96 11.24 5.08
N ASP A 95 8.69 12.18 4.49
CA ASP A 95 8.39 13.62 4.49
C ASP A 95 8.74 14.18 3.11
N PHE A 96 7.74 14.73 2.42
CA PHE A 96 7.90 15.30 1.08
C PHE A 96 8.91 16.45 1.04
N TYR A 97 9.04 17.22 2.13
CA TYR A 97 9.97 18.34 2.24
C TYR A 97 11.36 17.93 2.75
N ASP A 98 11.56 16.64 3.03
CA ASP A 98 12.89 16.06 3.26
C ASP A 98 13.24 15.16 2.07
N PRO A 99 14.12 15.60 1.15
CA PRO A 99 14.50 14.84 -0.03
C PRO A 99 15.23 13.53 0.31
N THR A 100 15.63 13.33 1.56
CA THR A 100 16.34 12.12 2.03
C THR A 100 15.45 11.16 2.81
N SER A 101 14.17 11.49 2.99
CA SER A 101 13.21 10.68 3.76
C SER A 101 12.74 9.42 3.05
N VAL A 102 13.12 9.22 1.79
CA VAL A 102 12.68 8.09 0.97
C VAL A 102 13.30 6.79 1.48
N ARG A 103 12.46 5.77 1.69
CA ARG A 103 12.87 4.42 2.06
C ARG A 103 12.22 3.40 1.13
N CYS A 104 12.90 2.30 0.92
CA CYS A 104 12.37 1.17 0.17
C CYS A 104 11.70 0.17 1.11
N TRP A 105 10.58 -0.37 0.67
CA TRP A 105 9.78 -1.36 1.39
C TRP A 105 9.52 -2.55 0.49
N ARG A 106 9.66 -3.75 1.03
CA ARG A 106 9.16 -4.98 0.40
C ARG A 106 7.69 -5.10 0.72
N VAL A 107 6.88 -5.18 -0.32
CA VAL A 107 5.42 -5.24 -0.27
C VAL A 107 4.94 -6.37 -1.17
N ARG A 108 3.67 -6.70 -1.04
CA ARG A 108 2.99 -7.59 -1.98
C ARG A 108 2.51 -6.81 -3.22
N PRO A 109 2.13 -7.50 -4.31
CA PRO A 109 1.63 -6.84 -5.50
C PRO A 109 0.27 -6.18 -5.28
N GLU A 110 -0.50 -6.56 -4.26
CA GLU A 110 -1.81 -5.96 -4.00
C GLU A 110 -1.69 -4.48 -3.63
N VAL A 111 -2.56 -3.67 -4.25
CA VAL A 111 -2.68 -2.24 -4.01
C VAL A 111 -4.14 -1.96 -3.70
N VAL A 112 -4.37 -1.32 -2.56
CA VAL A 112 -5.69 -0.88 -2.14
C VAL A 112 -5.71 0.65 -2.10
N THR A 113 -6.73 1.28 -2.68
CA THR A 113 -6.95 2.72 -2.54
C THR A 113 -7.57 3.00 -1.17
N PRO A 114 -7.06 3.94 -0.37
CA PRO A 114 -7.64 4.25 0.93
C PRO A 114 -9.07 4.80 0.79
N ASP A 115 -9.97 4.34 1.66
CA ASP A 115 -11.31 4.94 1.80
C ASP A 115 -11.28 6.05 2.85
N PHE A 116 -10.97 7.26 2.38
CA PHE A 116 -10.95 8.45 3.23
C PHE A 116 -12.33 8.82 3.78
N THR A 117 -13.41 8.54 3.04
CA THR A 117 -14.76 8.88 3.50
C THR A 117 -15.14 8.01 4.69
N LEU A 118 -14.93 6.70 4.58
CA LEU A 118 -15.15 5.75 5.66
C LEU A 118 -14.30 6.10 6.89
N TRP A 119 -13.00 6.34 6.70
CA TRP A 119 -12.10 6.72 7.79
C TRP A 119 -12.56 7.99 8.53
N CYS A 120 -12.91 9.03 7.78
CA CYS A 120 -13.40 10.27 8.37
C CYS A 120 -14.71 10.05 9.15
N GLN A 121 -15.62 9.23 8.63
CA GLN A 121 -16.88 8.91 9.32
C GLN A 121 -16.67 8.16 10.63
N ILE A 122 -15.82 7.14 10.64
CA ILE A 122 -15.52 6.33 11.84
C ILE A 122 -14.80 7.16 12.91
N THR A 123 -13.98 8.13 12.50
CA THR A 123 -13.32 9.08 13.41
C THR A 123 -14.21 10.25 13.84
N GLY A 124 -15.52 10.21 13.52
CA GLY A 124 -16.52 11.17 13.98
C GLY A 124 -16.61 12.43 13.15
N ASN A 125 -16.12 12.42 11.91
CA ASN A 125 -16.36 13.49 10.93
C ASN A 125 -17.54 13.13 10.01
N SER A 126 -17.98 14.07 9.20
CA SER A 126 -19.13 13.89 8.31
C SER A 126 -18.75 13.16 7.02
N THR A 127 -17.63 13.54 6.40
CA THR A 127 -17.09 12.94 5.17
C THR A 127 -15.62 13.34 4.97
N ALA A 128 -15.01 12.88 3.88
CA ALA A 128 -13.77 13.42 3.34
C ALA A 128 -14.06 14.39 2.18
N GLU A 129 -13.26 15.45 2.07
CA GLU A 129 -13.28 16.40 0.95
C GLU A 129 -11.86 16.65 0.45
N LEU A 130 -11.71 16.79 -0.87
CA LEU A 130 -10.48 17.26 -1.47
C LEU A 130 -10.43 18.79 -1.45
N ARG A 131 -9.43 19.34 -0.76
CA ARG A 131 -9.20 20.77 -0.54
C ARG A 131 -7.82 21.19 -1.04
N GLY A 132 -7.55 20.88 -2.30
CA GLY A 132 -6.30 21.16 -2.99
C GLY A 132 -6.21 20.31 -4.26
N ASP A 133 -5.04 20.32 -4.89
CA ASP A 133 -4.74 19.60 -6.13
C ASP A 133 -3.60 18.58 -5.96
N THR A 134 -3.15 18.34 -4.72
CA THR A 134 -2.08 17.37 -4.41
C THR A 134 -2.57 16.27 -3.47
N VAL A 135 -1.76 15.23 -3.31
CA VAL A 135 -1.98 14.12 -2.37
C VAL A 135 -2.27 14.57 -0.93
N TYR A 136 -1.79 15.73 -0.52
CA TYR A 136 -2.04 16.31 0.82
C TYR A 136 -3.28 17.20 0.89
N GLY A 137 -4.04 17.34 -0.21
CA GLY A 137 -5.26 18.15 -0.24
C GLY A 137 -6.45 17.52 0.49
N TRP A 138 -6.41 16.23 0.80
CA TRP A 138 -7.54 15.57 1.48
C TRP A 138 -7.71 16.02 2.93
N ARG A 139 -8.96 16.26 3.31
CA ARG A 139 -9.36 16.68 4.66
C ARG A 139 -10.58 15.89 5.11
N CYS A 140 -10.62 15.54 6.39
CA CYS A 140 -11.91 15.22 7.01
C CYS A 140 -12.67 16.52 7.23
N VAL A 141 -13.97 16.51 6.93
CA VAL A 141 -14.87 17.64 7.16
C VAL A 141 -15.95 17.26 8.18
N ARG A 142 -16.22 18.16 9.12
CA ARG A 142 -17.33 18.02 10.06
C ARG A 142 -18.26 19.22 9.91
N TYR A 143 -19.53 18.94 9.59
CA TYR A 143 -20.58 19.94 9.56
C TYR A 143 -21.28 20.02 10.91
N SER A 144 -21.48 21.23 11.41
CA SER A 144 -22.22 21.48 12.64
C SER A 144 -23.00 22.78 12.54
N ARG A 145 -23.90 23.03 13.50
CA ARG A 145 -24.57 24.34 13.61
C ARG A 145 -23.60 25.49 13.88
N ALA A 146 -22.42 25.20 14.44
CA ALA A 146 -21.38 26.19 14.70
C ALA A 146 -20.50 26.49 13.47
N GLY A 147 -20.70 25.77 12.36
CA GLY A 147 -19.92 25.92 11.13
C GLY A 147 -19.24 24.62 10.70
N VAL A 148 -18.33 24.77 9.73
CA VAL A 148 -17.58 23.67 9.10
C VAL A 148 -16.14 23.66 9.59
N THR A 149 -15.68 22.52 10.09
CA THR A 149 -14.28 22.33 10.52
C THR A 149 -13.59 21.28 9.66
N TYR A 150 -12.27 21.46 9.47
CA TYR A 150 -11.43 20.56 8.69
C TYR A 150 -10.28 20.03 9.54
N SER A 151 -9.89 18.78 9.31
CA SER A 151 -8.68 18.20 9.89
C SER A 151 -7.92 17.38 8.85
N ASP A 152 -6.63 17.19 9.09
CA ASP A 152 -5.79 16.31 8.27
C ASP A 152 -6.25 14.86 8.35
N ILE A 153 -5.91 14.10 7.31
CA ILE A 153 -6.12 12.65 7.26
C ILE A 153 -4.81 11.96 7.63
N ASP A 154 -4.83 11.12 8.66
CA ASP A 154 -3.80 10.11 8.87
C ASP A 154 -4.00 9.01 7.83
N VAL A 155 -3.21 9.08 6.75
CA VAL A 155 -3.37 8.18 5.60
C VAL A 155 -2.99 6.74 5.95
N LEU A 156 -1.98 6.54 6.80
CA LEU A 156 -1.62 5.18 7.24
C LEU A 156 -2.75 4.56 8.07
N ALA A 157 -3.35 5.34 8.97
CA ALA A 157 -4.50 4.87 9.74
C ALA A 157 -5.72 4.60 8.85
N ALA A 158 -6.01 5.47 7.87
CA ALA A 158 -7.06 5.23 6.87
C ALA A 158 -6.79 3.97 6.05
N CYS A 159 -5.53 3.73 5.66
CA CYS A 159 -5.13 2.51 4.98
C CYS A 159 -5.33 1.26 5.84
N ARG A 160 -4.97 1.31 7.12
CA ARG A 160 -5.23 0.23 8.07
C ARG A 160 -6.72 -0.04 8.20
N GLU A 161 -7.54 0.98 8.31
CA GLU A 161 -9.00 0.81 8.35
C GLU A 161 -9.52 0.12 7.07
N THR A 162 -9.15 0.66 5.91
CA THR A 162 -9.58 0.14 4.60
C THR A 162 -9.17 -1.31 4.36
N THR A 163 -8.04 -1.72 4.93
CA THR A 163 -7.45 -3.05 4.73
C THR A 163 -7.58 -3.95 5.96
N PHE A 164 -8.46 -3.64 6.92
CA PHE A 164 -8.65 -4.44 8.13
C PHE A 164 -7.35 -4.70 8.92
N GLY A 165 -6.45 -3.73 8.91
CA GLY A 165 -5.17 -3.72 9.62
C GLY A 165 -3.98 -4.28 8.82
N TYR A 166 -4.19 -4.78 7.59
CA TYR A 166 -3.10 -5.39 6.82
C TYR A 166 -2.10 -4.40 6.23
N ALA A 167 -2.53 -3.18 5.87
CA ALA A 167 -1.63 -2.18 5.33
C ALA A 167 -0.73 -1.61 6.43
N THR A 168 0.58 -1.69 6.22
CA THR A 168 1.57 -1.03 7.10
C THR A 168 2.38 0.05 6.39
N VAL A 169 2.17 0.20 5.07
CA VAL A 169 2.84 1.18 4.22
C VAL A 169 1.79 1.91 3.40
N GLU A 170 1.70 3.21 3.62
CA GLU A 170 1.04 4.17 2.76
C GLU A 170 2.08 4.84 1.86
N ARG A 171 1.76 5.01 0.58
CA ARG A 171 2.56 5.79 -0.37
C ARG A 171 1.66 6.45 -1.39
N PHE A 172 2.17 7.42 -2.14
CA PHE A 172 1.53 7.93 -3.34
C PHE A 172 2.46 7.76 -4.54
N VAL A 173 1.89 7.64 -5.74
CA VAL A 173 2.69 7.50 -6.97
C VAL A 173 3.06 8.87 -7.54
N ARG A 174 2.17 9.85 -7.43
CA ARG A 174 2.33 11.17 -8.03
C ARG A 174 1.79 12.24 -7.09
N PHE A 175 2.66 13.11 -6.59
CA PHE A 175 2.29 14.17 -5.65
C PHE A 175 1.15 15.08 -6.14
N GLY A 176 1.19 15.49 -7.41
CA GLY A 176 0.14 16.32 -8.03
C GLY A 176 -1.14 15.56 -8.42
N ASP A 177 -1.25 14.28 -8.06
CA ASP A 177 -2.47 13.51 -8.27
C ASP A 177 -3.05 13.09 -6.91
N PRO A 178 -4.09 13.79 -6.42
CA PRO A 178 -4.68 13.53 -5.11
C PRO A 178 -5.27 12.12 -4.97
N TYR A 179 -5.48 11.41 -6.06
CA TYR A 179 -6.04 10.05 -6.07
C TYR A 179 -4.98 8.96 -6.19
N SER A 180 -3.69 9.32 -6.20
CA SER A 180 -2.58 8.37 -6.41
C SER A 180 -2.10 7.65 -5.14
N TRP A 181 -2.83 7.80 -4.03
CA TRP A 181 -2.55 7.08 -2.79
C TRP A 181 -2.71 5.56 -2.94
N GLN A 182 -1.83 4.83 -2.26
CA GLN A 182 -1.75 3.37 -2.24
C GLN A 182 -1.53 2.89 -0.82
N CYS A 183 -2.40 2.00 -0.37
CA CYS A 183 -2.21 1.16 0.80
C CYS A 183 -1.51 -0.12 0.34
N ARG A 184 -0.31 -0.37 0.87
CA ARG A 184 0.51 -1.54 0.55
C ARG A 184 0.49 -2.52 1.71
N VAL A 185 0.31 -3.80 1.36
CA VAL A 185 0.22 -4.97 2.26
C VAL A 185 1.38 -5.93 2.03
#